data_AF-A0A972GDY3-F1
#
_entry.id   AF-A0A972GDY3-F1
#
_cell.length_a   1.000
_cell.length_b   1.000
_cell.length_c   1.000
_cell.angle_alpha   90.00
_cell.angle_beta   90.00
_cell.angle_gamma   90.00
#
_symmetry.space_group_name_H-M   'P 1'
#
loop_
_entity.id
_entity.type
_entity.pdbx_description
1 polymer ?
#
loop_
_entity_poly.entity_id
_entity_poly.type
_entity_poly.pdbx_seq_one_letter_code
_entity_poly.pdbx_strand_id
1 'polypeptide(L)'
;MTTWTIALAGNPNVGKSTVFNALTGARQHVGNWPGKTVEKKAGTLLIKSKHITVVDLPGTYSLSAYSLEEEIARDFIVLDRPHALINVVDAANLERNLYLTTQLLEIDRPLIMVVNMFDVAEARGLQIDTQRLSTLLNGAPVIPMVASQNCGIAELKTAIATMLKQHQRHVEPEMILV
;
A
#
# COMPACT_ATOMS: atom_id res chain seq x y z
N MET A 1 -11.40 -19.70 -6.35
CA MET A 1 -11.69 -18.45 -5.62
C MET A 1 -10.53 -17.51 -5.88
N THR A 2 -10.76 -16.37 -6.51
CA THR A 2 -9.71 -15.36 -6.73
C THR A 2 -9.32 -14.77 -5.39
N THR A 3 -8.10 -15.04 -4.94
CA THR A 3 -7.54 -14.44 -3.73
C THR A 3 -7.29 -12.96 -4.00
N TRP A 4 -7.80 -12.09 -3.14
CA TRP A 4 -7.54 -10.67 -3.22
C TRP A 4 -6.07 -10.38 -2.95
N THR A 5 -5.45 -9.55 -3.78
CA THR A 5 -4.03 -9.20 -3.67
C THR A 5 -3.88 -7.70 -3.51
N ILE A 6 -3.15 -7.27 -2.49
CA ILE A 6 -2.79 -5.88 -2.22
C ILE A 6 -1.27 -5.74 -2.27
N ALA A 7 -0.78 -4.73 -2.97
CA ALA A 7 0.64 -4.40 -2.98
C ALA A 7 0.96 -3.29 -1.97
N LEU A 8 2.02 -3.44 -1.19
CA LEU A 8 2.63 -2.35 -0.43
C LEU A 8 3.73 -1.73 -1.28
N ALA A 9 3.53 -0.47 -1.66
CA ALA A 9 4.51 0.37 -2.35
C ALA A 9 4.98 1.49 -1.41
N GLY A 10 6.14 2.07 -1.71
CA GLY A 10 6.71 3.17 -0.94
C GLY A 10 8.21 3.28 -1.15
N ASN A 11 8.78 4.42 -0.74
CA ASN A 11 10.21 4.62 -0.79
C ASN A 11 10.96 3.65 0.16
N PRO A 12 12.27 3.44 -0.05
CA PRO A 12 13.11 2.82 0.97
C PRO A 12 12.97 3.53 2.33
N ASN A 13 13.03 2.76 3.41
CA ASN A 13 13.07 3.25 4.80
C ASN A 13 11.83 4.02 5.32
N VAL A 14 10.68 3.98 4.63
CA VAL A 14 9.42 4.62 5.09
C VAL A 14 8.63 3.81 6.13
N GLY A 15 9.17 2.68 6.60
CA GLY A 15 8.49 1.75 7.50
C GLY A 15 7.51 0.79 6.81
N LYS A 16 7.63 0.62 5.49
CA LYS A 16 6.85 -0.34 4.68
C LYS A 16 6.87 -1.77 5.26
N SER A 17 8.06 -2.28 5.61
CA SER A 17 8.20 -3.61 6.26
C SER A 17 7.50 -3.69 7.61
N THR A 18 7.47 -2.60 8.38
CA THR A 18 6.77 -2.54 9.68
C THR A 18 5.26 -2.64 9.47
N VAL A 19 4.71 -1.91 8.49
CA VAL A 19 3.30 -2.01 8.11
C VAL A 19 2.97 -3.41 7.61
N PHE A 20 3.81 -3.99 6.74
CA PHE A 20 3.65 -5.36 6.26
C PHE A 20 3.53 -6.36 7.41
N ASN A 21 4.50 -6.35 8.33
CA ASN A 21 4.53 -7.24 9.49
C ASN A 21 3.31 -7.08 10.39
N ALA A 22 2.85 -5.84 10.62
CA ALA A 22 1.68 -5.56 11.45
C ALA A 22 0.35 -6.01 10.79
N LEU A 23 0.31 -6.08 9.45
CA LEU A 23 -0.83 -6.60 8.70
C LEU A 23 -0.85 -8.14 8.67
N THR A 24 0.30 -8.79 8.44
CA THR A 24 0.37 -10.24 8.16
C THR A 24 0.72 -11.09 9.37
N GLY A 25 1.36 -10.51 10.39
CA GLY A 25 1.90 -11.25 11.53
C GLY A 25 2.82 -12.39 11.09
N ALA A 26 2.68 -13.57 11.71
CA ALA A 26 3.47 -14.75 11.39
C ALA A 26 3.09 -15.43 10.06
N ARG A 27 1.99 -15.03 9.39
CA ARG A 27 1.50 -15.67 8.15
C ARG A 27 2.17 -15.06 6.92
N GLN A 28 3.49 -15.12 6.88
CA GLN A 28 4.31 -14.56 5.81
C GLN A 28 5.29 -15.61 5.29
N HIS A 29 5.66 -15.49 4.03
CA HIS A 29 6.70 -16.26 3.38
C HIS A 29 7.66 -15.32 2.67
N VAL A 30 8.92 -15.72 2.63
CA VAL A 30 10.01 -15.00 2.00
C VAL A 30 10.59 -15.90 0.92
N GLY A 31 10.70 -15.38 -0.29
CA GLY A 31 11.34 -16.03 -1.42
C GLY A 31 12.06 -15.00 -2.27
N ASN A 32 12.27 -15.30 -3.55
CA ASN A 32 12.85 -14.36 -4.50
C ASN A 32 11.82 -14.01 -5.58
N TRP A 33 11.95 -12.81 -6.15
CA TRP A 33 11.22 -12.45 -7.35
C TRP A 33 11.63 -13.36 -8.52
N PRO A 34 10.69 -13.77 -9.40
CA PRO A 34 10.98 -14.73 -10.48
C PRO A 34 12.17 -14.29 -11.34
N GLY A 35 13.21 -15.12 -11.40
CA GLY A 35 14.41 -14.84 -12.18
C GLY A 35 15.32 -13.73 -11.63
N LYS A 36 15.08 -13.23 -10.42
CA LYS A 36 15.85 -12.15 -9.79
C LYS A 36 16.43 -12.59 -8.43
N THR A 37 17.44 -11.89 -7.96
CA THR A 37 18.05 -12.09 -6.62
C THR A 37 17.40 -11.26 -5.52
N VAL A 38 16.41 -10.44 -5.87
CA VAL A 38 15.71 -9.56 -4.93
C VAL A 38 14.69 -10.38 -4.14
N GLU A 39 14.69 -10.18 -2.82
CA GLU A 39 13.76 -10.83 -1.90
C GLU A 39 12.31 -10.39 -2.17
N LYS A 40 11.40 -11.37 -2.17
CA LYS A 40 9.95 -11.19 -2.26
C LYS A 40 9.33 -11.62 -0.94
N LYS A 41 8.68 -10.68 -0.24
CA LYS A 41 7.84 -10.99 0.92
C LYS A 41 6.39 -10.96 0.53
N ALA A 42 5.66 -12.01 0.89
CA ALA A 42 4.22 -12.02 0.78
C ALA A 42 3.61 -12.69 2.01
N GLY A 43 2.42 -12.24 2.41
CA GLY A 43 1.76 -12.74 3.59
C GLY A 43 0.24 -12.65 3.47
N THR A 44 -0.43 -13.21 4.46
CA THR A 44 -1.89 -13.28 4.47
C THR A 44 -2.46 -12.38 5.56
N LEU A 45 -3.21 -11.36 5.13
CA LEU A 45 -4.06 -10.56 6.00
C LEU A 45 -5.45 -11.18 6.04
N LEU A 46 -5.97 -11.41 7.26
CA LEU A 46 -7.34 -11.85 7.48
C LEU A 46 -8.20 -10.65 7.87
N ILE A 47 -9.18 -10.31 7.04
CA ILE A 47 -10.22 -9.33 7.37
C ILE A 47 -11.55 -10.07 7.40
N LYS A 48 -12.13 -10.19 8.61
CA LYS A 48 -13.32 -11.03 8.86
C LYS A 48 -13.03 -12.48 8.42
N SER A 49 -13.71 -12.99 7.41
CA SER A 49 -13.52 -14.34 6.86
C SER A 49 -12.83 -14.34 5.49
N LYS A 50 -12.25 -13.21 5.06
CA LYS A 50 -11.57 -13.08 3.76
C LYS A 50 -10.06 -13.11 3.94
N HIS A 51 -9.41 -14.01 3.20
CA HIS A 51 -7.96 -14.06 3.08
C HIS A 51 -7.52 -13.12 1.96
N ILE A 52 -6.60 -12.23 2.29
CA ILE A 52 -6.03 -11.24 1.39
C ILE A 52 -4.54 -11.47 1.35
N THR A 53 -3.99 -11.69 0.15
CA THR A 53 -2.56 -11.71 -0.08
C THR A 53 -2.04 -10.28 -0.04
N VAL A 54 -1.06 -10.04 0.81
CA VAL A 54 -0.32 -8.79 0.90
C VAL A 54 1.07 -9.06 0.34
N VAL A 55 1.51 -8.28 -0.63
CA VAL A 55 2.85 -8.39 -1.24
C VAL A 55 3.64 -7.13 -0.92
N ASP A 56 4.82 -7.29 -0.33
CA ASP A 56 5.75 -6.19 -0.09
C ASP A 56 6.59 -5.97 -1.35
N LEU A 57 6.45 -4.81 -1.99
CA LEU A 57 7.29 -4.46 -3.14
C LEU A 57 8.65 -3.94 -2.68
N PRO A 58 9.71 -4.09 -3.49
CA PRO A 58 10.97 -3.40 -3.22
C PRO A 58 10.75 -1.89 -3.01
N GLY A 59 11.50 -1.29 -2.10
CA GLY A 59 11.42 0.15 -1.86
C GLY A 59 11.89 0.89 -3.11
N THR A 60 11.07 1.78 -3.66
CA THR A 60 11.36 2.47 -4.93
C THR A 60 11.10 3.97 -4.83
N TYR A 61 11.84 4.78 -5.59
CA TYR A 61 11.56 6.21 -5.72
C TYR A 61 10.65 6.54 -6.89
N SER A 62 10.59 5.67 -7.90
CA SER A 62 9.74 5.85 -9.07
C SER A 62 9.34 4.51 -9.71
N LEU A 63 8.42 4.54 -10.65
CA LEU A 63 8.07 3.42 -11.53
C LEU A 63 8.79 3.50 -12.89
N SER A 64 9.87 4.28 -12.99
CA SER A 64 10.61 4.51 -14.23
C SER A 64 11.50 3.32 -14.64
N ALA A 65 11.73 2.37 -13.72
CA ALA A 65 12.51 1.14 -13.90
C ALA A 65 14.01 1.35 -14.20
N TYR A 66 14.66 2.31 -13.54
CA TYR A 66 16.11 2.51 -13.65
C TYR A 66 16.93 1.55 -12.78
N SER A 67 16.32 0.93 -11.77
CA SER A 67 16.91 -0.13 -10.97
C SER A 67 16.10 -1.41 -11.06
N LEU A 68 16.70 -2.52 -10.64
CA LEU A 68 16.02 -3.81 -10.58
C LEU A 68 14.82 -3.78 -9.62
N GLU A 69 14.93 -3.06 -8.51
CA GLU A 69 13.85 -2.84 -7.55
C GLU A 69 12.69 -2.06 -8.18
N GLU A 70 13.01 -1.00 -8.95
CA GLU A 70 12.00 -0.22 -9.67
C GLU A 70 11.31 -1.05 -10.76
N GLU A 71 12.09 -1.86 -11.50
CA GLU A 71 11.58 -2.80 -12.53
C GLU A 71 10.58 -3.79 -11.90
N ILE A 72 10.97 -4.43 -10.79
CA ILE A 72 10.12 -5.39 -10.07
C ILE A 72 8.83 -4.72 -9.57
N ALA A 73 8.94 -3.54 -8.95
CA ALA A 73 7.77 -2.84 -8.43
C ALA A 73 6.80 -2.43 -9.56
N ARG A 74 7.33 -1.87 -10.65
CA ARG A 74 6.56 -1.51 -11.84
C ARG A 74 5.88 -2.73 -12.45
N ASP A 75 6.62 -3.78 -12.73
CA ASP A 75 6.11 -4.97 -13.41
C ASP A 75 5.02 -5.65 -12.57
N PHE A 76 5.18 -5.73 -11.25
CA PHE A 76 4.12 -6.25 -10.39
C PHE A 76 2.84 -5.38 -10.44
N ILE A 77 2.97 -4.06 -10.37
CA ILE A 77 1.81 -3.16 -10.39
C ILE A 77 1.10 -3.22 -11.75
N VAL A 78 1.84 -3.25 -12.85
CA VAL A 78 1.30 -3.14 -14.21
C VAL A 78 0.84 -4.49 -14.77
N LEU A 79 1.62 -5.55 -14.57
CA LEU A 79 1.39 -6.88 -15.17
C LEU A 79 0.60 -7.80 -14.24
N ASP A 80 1.02 -7.92 -12.98
CA ASP A 80 0.34 -8.78 -12.00
C ASP A 80 -0.95 -8.14 -11.47
N ARG A 81 -1.14 -6.83 -11.74
CA ARG A 81 -2.39 -6.09 -11.58
C ARG A 81 -3.06 -6.33 -10.21
N PRO A 82 -2.38 -5.98 -9.09
CA PRO A 82 -2.95 -6.13 -7.76
C PRO A 82 -4.28 -5.39 -7.67
N HIS A 83 -5.18 -5.88 -6.82
CA HIS A 83 -6.54 -5.35 -6.71
C HIS A 83 -6.55 -3.98 -6.03
N ALA A 84 -5.51 -3.65 -5.26
CA ALA A 84 -5.33 -2.36 -4.63
C ALA A 84 -3.87 -2.10 -4.25
N LEU A 85 -3.56 -0.83 -4.00
CA LEU A 85 -2.27 -0.34 -3.59
C LEU A 85 -2.35 0.28 -2.19
N ILE A 86 -1.41 -0.06 -1.33
CA ILE A 86 -1.12 0.69 -0.11
C ILE A 86 0.20 1.42 -0.33
N ASN A 87 0.15 2.74 -0.41
CA ASN A 87 1.32 3.59 -0.56
C ASN A 87 1.77 4.08 0.82
N VAL A 88 2.90 3.57 1.30
CA VAL A 88 3.49 3.97 2.58
C VAL A 88 4.46 5.12 2.34
N VAL A 89 4.20 6.26 2.98
CA VAL A 89 5.02 7.47 2.88
C VAL A 89 5.53 7.89 4.25
N ASP A 90 6.71 8.51 4.29
CA ASP A 90 7.27 9.11 5.50
C ASP A 90 6.75 10.55 5.68
N ALA A 91 6.04 10.78 6.78
CA ALA A 91 5.50 12.07 7.19
C ALA A 91 6.57 13.17 7.24
N ALA A 92 7.77 12.86 7.70
CA ALA A 92 8.85 13.83 7.86
C ALA A 92 9.55 14.19 6.52
N ASN A 93 9.23 13.49 5.44
CA ASN A 93 9.80 13.67 4.11
C ASN A 93 8.72 13.62 3.02
N LEU A 94 7.53 14.16 3.30
CA LEU A 94 6.34 13.96 2.46
C LEU A 94 6.55 14.37 1.00
N GLU A 95 7.14 15.54 0.72
CA GLU A 95 7.39 16.05 -0.64
C GLU A 95 8.12 15.02 -1.53
N ARG A 96 9.22 14.45 -1.03
CA ARG A 96 9.98 13.41 -1.74
C ARG A 96 9.14 12.16 -2.02
N ASN A 97 8.29 11.78 -1.07
CA ASN A 97 7.45 10.59 -1.19
C ASN A 97 6.26 10.81 -2.14
N LEU A 98 5.82 12.05 -2.29
CA LEU A 98 4.72 12.39 -3.20
C LEU A 98 5.08 12.14 -4.66
N TYR A 99 6.36 12.11 -5.05
CA TYR A 99 6.75 11.76 -6.41
C TYR A 99 6.25 10.36 -6.83
N LEU A 100 6.60 9.31 -6.06
CA LEU A 100 6.06 7.97 -6.30
C LEU A 100 4.52 7.96 -6.19
N THR A 101 3.97 8.69 -5.22
CA THR A 101 2.52 8.78 -5.01
C THR A 101 1.79 9.22 -6.27
N THR A 102 2.27 10.26 -6.95
CA THR A 102 1.63 10.77 -8.18
C THR A 102 1.55 9.69 -9.26
N GLN A 103 2.64 8.93 -9.47
CA GLN A 103 2.66 7.82 -10.43
C GLN A 103 1.69 6.71 -10.04
N LEU A 104 1.56 6.39 -8.74
CA LEU A 104 0.62 5.38 -8.27
C LEU A 104 -0.84 5.82 -8.41
N LEU A 105 -1.13 7.11 -8.34
CA LEU A 105 -2.48 7.65 -8.55
C LEU A 105 -2.94 7.58 -10.01
N GLU A 106 -2.00 7.57 -10.95
CA GLU A 106 -2.30 7.39 -12.38
C GLU A 106 -2.62 5.93 -12.73
N ILE A 107 -2.33 4.99 -11.82
CA ILE A 107 -2.68 3.58 -11.99
C ILE A 107 -4.18 3.43 -11.71
N ASP A 108 -4.90 2.76 -12.61
CA ASP A 108 -6.33 2.43 -12.47
C ASP A 108 -6.57 1.34 -11.40
N ARG A 109 -6.23 1.66 -10.14
CA ARG A 109 -6.38 0.82 -8.96
C ARG A 109 -6.71 1.66 -7.73
N PRO A 110 -7.58 1.18 -6.83
CA PRO A 110 -7.81 1.82 -5.54
C PRO A 110 -6.49 1.97 -4.76
N LEU A 111 -6.27 3.16 -4.22
CA LEU A 111 -5.07 3.51 -3.46
C LEU A 111 -5.47 3.97 -2.05
N ILE A 112 -4.77 3.43 -1.04
CA ILE A 112 -4.77 3.94 0.33
C ILE A 112 -3.38 4.50 0.60
N MET A 113 -3.28 5.75 1.04
CA MET A 113 -2.03 6.32 1.52
C MET A 113 -1.90 6.11 3.02
N VAL A 114 -0.76 5.58 3.44
CA VAL A 114 -0.34 5.51 4.83
C VAL A 114 0.73 6.55 5.06
N VAL A 115 0.44 7.57 5.88
CA VAL A 115 1.41 8.59 6.28
C VAL A 115 2.04 8.16 7.59
N ASN A 116 3.14 7.41 7.50
CA ASN A 116 3.83 6.81 8.63
C ASN A 116 4.88 7.77 9.22
N MET A 117 5.41 7.45 10.41
CA MET A 117 6.40 8.26 11.13
C MET A 117 5.85 9.64 11.53
N PHE A 118 4.56 9.70 11.88
CA PHE A 118 3.91 10.94 12.28
C PHE A 118 4.55 11.58 13.53
N ASP A 119 5.02 10.74 14.47
CA ASP A 119 5.79 11.14 15.64
C ASP A 119 7.10 11.87 15.28
N VAL A 120 7.79 11.41 14.24
CA VAL A 120 9.02 12.05 13.73
C VAL A 120 8.69 13.41 13.11
N ALA A 121 7.58 13.52 12.39
CA ALA A 121 7.14 14.79 11.81
C ALA A 121 6.75 15.81 12.90
N GLU A 122 5.99 15.39 13.91
CA GLU A 122 5.59 16.23 15.05
C GLU A 122 6.82 16.72 15.83
N ALA A 123 7.79 15.84 16.10
CA ALA A 123 9.03 16.20 16.78
C ALA A 123 9.86 17.24 16.00
N ARG A 124 9.67 17.34 14.68
CA ARG A 124 10.29 18.34 13.80
C ARG A 124 9.44 19.61 13.62
N GLY A 125 8.29 19.69 14.29
CA GLY A 125 7.36 20.81 14.17
C GLY A 125 6.59 20.84 12.85
N LEU A 126 6.53 19.72 12.13
CA LEU A 126 5.76 19.60 10.89
C LEU A 126 4.29 19.34 11.22
N GLN A 127 3.39 20.06 10.55
CA GLN A 127 1.95 19.83 10.62
C GLN A 127 1.45 19.29 9.29
N ILE A 128 0.79 18.14 9.32
CA ILE A 128 0.27 17.46 8.14
C ILE A 128 -1.24 17.38 8.25
N ASP A 129 -1.93 18.05 7.34
CA ASP A 129 -3.38 17.97 7.20
C ASP A 129 -3.73 16.78 6.29
N THR A 130 -4.01 15.63 6.91
CA THR A 130 -4.36 14.39 6.20
C THR A 130 -5.69 14.47 5.47
N GLN A 131 -6.63 15.30 5.94
CA GLN A 131 -7.92 15.50 5.29
C GLN A 131 -7.76 16.31 4.00
N ARG A 132 -6.99 17.40 4.06
CA ARG A 132 -6.63 18.18 2.87
C ARG A 132 -5.83 17.33 1.89
N LEU A 133 -4.89 16.52 2.37
CA LEU A 133 -4.14 15.60 1.51
C LEU A 133 -5.07 14.60 0.82
N SER A 134 -6.01 13.99 1.55
CA SER A 134 -7.00 13.08 0.96
C SER A 134 -7.81 13.76 -0.15
N THR A 135 -8.24 15.01 0.07
CA THR A 135 -8.95 15.81 -0.93
C THR A 135 -8.12 16.04 -2.19
N LEU A 136 -6.83 16.36 -2.03
CA LEU A 136 -5.89 16.57 -3.14
C LEU A 136 -5.56 15.28 -3.90
N LEU A 137 -5.66 14.12 -3.24
CA LEU A 137 -5.43 12.80 -3.83
C LEU A 137 -6.74 12.16 -4.30
N ASN A 138 -7.68 12.96 -4.83
CA ASN A 138 -8.97 12.54 -5.38
C ASN A 138 -9.83 11.70 -4.41
N GLY A 139 -9.75 12.00 -3.11
CA GLY A 139 -10.49 11.29 -2.07
C GLY A 139 -9.88 9.96 -1.64
N ALA A 140 -8.67 9.63 -2.08
CA ALA A 140 -7.95 8.46 -1.58
C ALA A 140 -7.82 8.53 -0.04
N PRO A 141 -8.13 7.45 0.70
CA PRO A 141 -7.99 7.44 2.15
C PRO A 141 -6.53 7.70 2.56
N VAL A 142 -6.34 8.65 3.49
CA VAL A 142 -5.04 9.00 4.06
C VAL A 142 -5.04 8.64 5.54
N ILE A 143 -4.23 7.66 5.93
CA ILE A 143 -4.19 7.12 7.29
C ILE A 143 -2.89 7.57 7.97
N PRO A 144 -2.95 8.49 8.97
CA PRO A 144 -1.78 8.83 9.77
C PRO A 144 -1.39 7.66 10.68
N MET A 145 -0.10 7.39 10.78
CA MET A 145 0.40 6.20 11.48
C MET A 145 1.73 6.43 12.19
N VAL A 146 1.90 5.68 13.28
CA VAL A 146 3.21 5.38 13.87
C VAL A 146 3.31 3.87 13.95
N ALA A 147 3.69 3.25 12.83
CA ALA A 147 3.62 1.80 12.67
C ALA A 147 4.48 1.03 13.67
N SER A 148 5.61 1.61 14.09
CA SER A 148 6.49 1.05 15.13
C SER A 148 5.82 0.93 16.50
N GLN A 149 4.81 1.77 16.76
CA GLN A 149 4.00 1.78 17.99
C GLN A 149 2.63 1.11 17.78
N ASN A 150 2.41 0.48 16.61
CA ASN A 150 1.15 -0.15 16.22
C ASN A 150 -0.05 0.83 16.13
N CYS A 151 0.21 2.15 16.09
CA CYS A 151 -0.80 3.20 15.97
C CYS A 151 -1.27 3.35 14.52
N GLY A 152 -2.59 3.37 14.29
CA GLY A 152 -3.20 3.54 12.96
C GLY A 152 -3.41 2.23 12.18
N ILE A 153 -2.99 1.08 12.71
CA ILE A 153 -3.13 -0.23 12.04
C ILE A 153 -4.59 -0.69 11.97
N ALA A 154 -5.40 -0.39 12.99
CA ALA A 154 -6.81 -0.74 13.00
C ALA A 154 -7.61 0.07 11.97
N GLU A 155 -7.26 1.35 11.83
CA GLU A 155 -7.78 2.31 10.86
C GLU A 155 -7.42 1.88 9.44
N LEU A 156 -6.16 1.48 9.20
CA LEU A 156 -5.72 0.91 7.93
C LEU A 156 -6.52 -0.36 7.58
N LYS A 157 -6.67 -1.29 8.52
CA LYS A 157 -7.50 -2.51 8.30
C LYS A 157 -8.95 -2.17 7.98
N THR A 158 -9.51 -1.13 8.61
CA THR A 158 -10.87 -0.64 8.34
C THR A 158 -11.00 -0.01 6.95
N ALA A 159 -10.01 0.78 6.52
CA ALA A 159 -9.93 1.35 5.18
C ALA A 159 -9.86 0.25 4.12
N ILE A 160 -8.98 -0.75 4.31
CA ILE A 160 -8.89 -1.93 3.42
C ILE A 160 -10.24 -2.64 3.37
N ALA A 161 -10.88 -2.92 4.51
CA ALA A 161 -12.17 -3.60 4.55
C ALA A 161 -13.28 -2.84 3.80
N THR A 162 -13.25 -1.50 3.84
CA THR A 162 -14.21 -0.63 3.14
C THR A 162 -13.99 -0.68 1.62
N MET A 163 -12.74 -0.55 1.20
CA MET A 163 -12.33 -0.66 -0.20
C MET A 163 -12.73 -2.02 -0.81
N LEU A 164 -12.51 -3.13 -0.08
CA LEU A 164 -12.92 -4.48 -0.51
C LEU A 164 -14.43 -4.59 -0.76
N LYS A 165 -15.26 -3.92 0.04
CA LYS A 165 -16.73 -3.93 -0.13
C LYS A 165 -17.17 -3.13 -1.35
N GLN A 166 -16.54 -1.98 -1.60
CA GLN A 166 -16.88 -1.11 -2.73
C GLN A 166 -16.59 -1.78 -4.07
N HIS A 167 -15.49 -2.53 -4.16
CA HIS A 167 -15.15 -3.27 -5.38
C HIS A 167 -16.11 -4.45 -5.65
N GLN A 168 -16.59 -5.15 -4.62
CA GLN A 168 -17.61 -6.20 -4.83
C GLN A 168 -18.90 -5.64 -5.43
N ARG A 169 -19.32 -4.45 -4.97
CA ARG A 169 -20.50 -3.75 -5.51
C ARG A 169 -20.37 -3.28 -6.95
N HIS A 170 -19.16 -3.19 -7.51
CA HIS A 170 -18.94 -2.80 -8.90
C HIS A 170 -18.75 -4.01 -9.83
N VAL A 171 -18.40 -5.19 -9.30
CA VAL A 171 -18.23 -6.43 -10.08
C VAL A 171 -19.53 -7.23 -10.18
N GLU A 172 -20.40 -7.17 -9.17
CA GLU A 172 -21.72 -7.85 -9.20
C GLU A 172 -22.87 -7.19 -10.02
N PRO A 173 -22.93 -5.87 -10.29
CA PRO A 173 -24.08 -5.26 -10.95
C PRO A 173 -24.19 -5.59 -12.44
N GLU A 174 -23.14 -6.14 -13.09
CA GLU A 174 -23.18 -6.60 -14.48
C GLU A 174 -23.50 -8.09 -14.65
N MET A 175 -23.61 -8.88 -13.56
CA MET A 175 -23.95 -10.31 -13.63
C MET A 175 -25.47 -10.59 -13.57
N ILE A 176 -26.32 -9.57 -13.60
CA ILE A 176 -27.78 -9.72 -13.69
C ILE A 176 -28.24 -9.19 -15.04
N LEU A 177 -27.97 -9.93 -16.12
CA LEU A 177 -28.67 -9.86 -17.42
C LEU A 177 -28.06 -10.89 -18.38
N VAL A 178 -28.38 -12.17 -18.18
CA VAL A 178 -28.58 -13.16 -19.26
C VAL A 178 -29.65 -14.15 -18.79
#